data_AF-F4MZI3-F1
#
_entry.id   AF-F4MZI3-F1
#
_cell.length_a   1.000
_cell.length_b   1.000
_cell.length_c   1.000
_cell.angle_alpha   90.00
_cell.angle_beta   90.00
_cell.angle_gamma   90.00
#
_symmetry.space_group_name_H-M   'P 1'
#
loop_
_entity.id
_entity.type
_entity.pdbx_description
1 polymer ?
#
loop_
_entity_poly.entity_id
_entity_poly.type
_entity_poly.pdbx_seq_one_letter_code
_entity_poly.pdbx_strand_id
1 'polypeptide(L)'
;MINRQTELDGADQVCSDNAQGAALAAHHLLAKGVTAAGFIGENAYNFSTRQRHQGFEQTLTAHGQPLASIFCEKGGYEAGWMLLLP
;
A
#
# COMPACT_ATOMS: atom_id res chain seq x y z
N MET A 1 6.65 -20.15 -1.20
CA MET A 1 6.88 -18.89 -1.92
C MET A 1 7.18 -17.75 -0.96
N ILE A 2 7.96 -16.77 -1.40
CA ILE A 2 8.34 -15.60 -0.61
C ILE A 2 7.76 -14.34 -1.24
N ASN A 3 7.10 -13.50 -0.43
CA ASN A 3 6.66 -12.14 -0.80
C ASN A 3 5.69 -12.04 -1.99
N ARG A 4 4.88 -13.09 -2.22
CA ARG A 4 3.80 -13.12 -3.20
C ARG A 4 2.77 -14.16 -2.80
N GLN A 5 1.50 -13.88 -3.09
CA GLN A 5 0.43 -14.86 -2.96
C GLN A 5 0.16 -15.50 -4.32
N THR A 6 0.27 -16.83 -4.38
CA THR A 6 -0.40 -17.65 -5.39
C THR A 6 -1.02 -18.84 -4.68
N GLU A 7 -2.25 -19.17 -5.02
CA GLU A 7 -2.93 -20.38 -4.55
C GLU A 7 -2.32 -21.58 -5.30
N LEU A 8 -1.18 -22.06 -4.80
CA LEU A 8 -0.55 -23.31 -5.25
C LEU A 8 -0.74 -24.33 -4.14
N ASP A 9 -1.54 -25.35 -4.41
CA ASP A 9 -1.78 -26.43 -3.45
C ASP A 9 -0.45 -27.06 -2.99
N GLY A 10 -0.28 -27.15 -1.66
CA GLY A 10 0.90 -27.72 -1.03
C GLY A 10 2.13 -26.80 -0.96
N ALA A 11 2.04 -25.54 -1.38
CA ALA A 11 3.13 -24.58 -1.26
C ALA A 11 2.97 -23.66 -0.05
N ASP A 12 3.92 -23.72 0.89
CA ASP A 12 3.99 -22.77 2.01
C ASP A 12 4.22 -21.34 1.52
N GLN A 13 3.72 -20.36 2.27
CA GLN A 13 3.90 -18.94 1.96
C GLN A 13 4.47 -18.19 3.16
N VAL A 14 5.54 -17.45 2.89
CA VAL A 14 6.14 -16.51 3.84
C VAL A 14 6.02 -15.12 3.25
N CYS A 15 5.14 -14.31 3.86
CA CYS A 15 4.83 -12.96 3.43
C CYS A 15 4.92 -12.01 4.62
N SER A 16 5.30 -10.77 4.37
CA SER A 16 5.20 -9.71 5.38
C SER A 16 3.74 -9.43 5.73
N ASP A 17 3.51 -8.98 6.96
CA ASP A 17 2.24 -8.35 7.34
C ASP A 17 2.15 -6.94 6.73
N ASN A 18 1.76 -6.91 5.46
CA ASN A 18 1.63 -5.69 4.68
C ASN A 18 0.57 -4.74 5.26
N ALA A 19 -0.49 -5.27 5.87
CA ALA A 19 -1.58 -4.48 6.42
C ALA A 19 -1.15 -3.78 7.72
N GLN A 20 -0.54 -4.52 8.66
CA GLN A 20 0.00 -3.93 9.88
C GLN A 20 1.09 -2.91 9.58
N GLY A 21 2.02 -3.23 8.66
CA GLY A 21 3.07 -2.30 8.27
C GLY A 21 2.52 -0.98 7.71
N ALA A 22 1.47 -1.05 6.90
CA ALA A 22 0.80 0.13 6.37
C ALA A 22 0.02 0.92 7.44
N ALA A 23 -0.65 0.24 8.36
CA ALA A 23 -1.28 0.90 9.50
C ALA A 23 -0.25 1.68 10.34
N LEU A 24 0.92 1.09 10.63
CA LEU A 24 2.00 1.78 11.34
C LEU A 24 2.48 3.03 10.61
N ALA A 25 2.61 2.97 9.27
CA ALA A 25 2.98 4.13 8.46
C ALA A 25 1.93 5.25 8.55
N ALA A 26 0.63 4.92 8.47
CA ALA A 26 -0.45 5.89 8.63
C ALA A 26 -0.43 6.54 10.02
N HIS A 27 -0.28 5.76 11.09
CA HIS A 27 -0.16 6.29 12.46
C HIS A 27 1.04 7.25 12.59
N HIS A 28 2.16 6.94 11.94
CA HIS A 28 3.32 7.82 11.96
C HIS A 28 3.01 9.19 11.33
N LEU A 29 2.32 9.22 10.19
CA LEU A 29 1.93 10.47 9.53
C LEU A 29 0.92 11.26 10.36
N LEU A 30 -0.08 10.57 10.93
CA LEU A 30 -1.07 11.18 11.83
C LEU A 30 -0.37 11.82 13.05
N ALA A 31 0.58 11.12 13.67
CA ALA A 31 1.36 11.64 14.80
C ALA A 31 2.22 12.86 14.43
N LYS A 32 2.50 13.06 13.14
CA LYS A 32 3.20 14.24 12.60
C LYS A 32 2.25 15.37 12.18
N GLY A 33 0.94 15.21 12.35
CA GLY A 33 -0.06 16.21 12.01
C GLY A 33 -0.41 16.27 10.51
N VAL A 34 -0.11 15.21 9.75
CA VAL A 34 -0.54 15.12 8.35
C VAL A 34 -2.07 15.01 8.31
N THR A 35 -2.70 15.94 7.58
CA THR A 35 -4.17 16.01 7.45
C THR A 35 -4.70 15.54 6.09
N ALA A 36 -3.80 15.22 5.16
CA ALA A 36 -4.14 14.63 3.87
C ALA A 36 -2.94 13.82 3.38
N ALA A 37 -3.17 12.57 3.00
CA ALA A 37 -2.12 11.67 2.55
C ALA A 37 -2.35 11.20 1.11
N GLY A 38 -1.25 10.86 0.45
CA GLY A 38 -1.25 10.18 -0.85
C GLY A 38 -0.76 8.75 -0.72
N PHE A 39 -1.39 7.83 -1.44
CA PHE A 39 -0.90 6.47 -1.65
C PHE A 39 -0.56 6.29 -3.12
N ILE A 40 0.66 5.82 -3.40
CA ILE A 40 1.12 5.49 -4.75
C ILE A 40 1.45 4.00 -4.75
N GLY A 41 0.79 3.24 -5.63
CA GLY A 41 0.98 1.81 -5.76
C GLY A 41 0.97 1.34 -7.21
N GLU A 42 1.30 0.07 -7.43
CA GLU A 42 1.24 -0.58 -8.74
C GLU A 42 -0.24 -0.78 -9.17
N ASN A 43 -0.82 -1.95 -8.95
CA ASN A 43 -2.27 -2.14 -9.15
C ASN A 43 -2.97 -2.58 -7.87
N ALA A 44 -4.27 -2.27 -7.76
CA ALA A 44 -5.09 -2.58 -6.58
C ALA A 44 -5.34 -4.09 -6.36
N TYR A 45 -5.02 -4.94 -7.35
CA TYR A 45 -5.17 -6.38 -7.28
C TYR A 45 -3.88 -7.10 -6.86
N ASN A 46 -2.72 -6.45 -6.95
CA ASN A 46 -1.44 -6.97 -6.47
C ASN A 46 -1.56 -7.21 -4.96
N PHE A 47 -1.27 -8.44 -4.54
CA PHE A 47 -1.45 -8.90 -3.16
C PHE A 47 -0.92 -7.90 -2.12
N SER A 48 0.34 -7.50 -2.28
CA SER A 48 1.00 -6.61 -1.33
C SER A 48 0.49 -5.18 -1.42
N THR A 49 0.24 -4.67 -2.63
CA THR A 49 -0.33 -3.33 -2.84
C THR A 49 -1.71 -3.22 -2.21
N ARG A 50 -2.57 -4.23 -2.42
CA ARG A 50 -3.91 -4.29 -1.85
C ARG A 50 -3.89 -4.25 -0.33
N GLN A 51 -3.09 -5.12 0.29
CA GLN A 51 -3.00 -5.17 1.75
C GLN A 51 -2.42 -3.87 2.35
N ARG A 52 -1.41 -3.27 1.71
CA ARG A 52 -0.84 -1.99 2.15
C ARG A 52 -1.86 -0.86 2.01
N HIS A 53 -2.52 -0.77 0.86
CA HIS A 53 -3.53 0.25 0.60
C HIS A 53 -4.67 0.17 1.62
N GLN A 54 -5.22 -1.02 1.85
CA GLN A 54 -6.31 -1.23 2.81
C GLN A 54 -5.90 -0.87 4.24
N GLY A 55 -4.75 -1.34 4.72
CA GLY A 55 -4.28 -1.04 6.09
C GLY A 55 -4.03 0.46 6.29
N PHE A 56 -3.52 1.15 5.27
CA PHE A 56 -3.28 2.58 5.29
C PHE A 56 -4.60 3.39 5.29
N GLU A 57 -5.49 3.07 4.34
CA GLU A 57 -6.78 3.73 4.14
C GLU A 57 -7.68 3.58 5.36
N GLN A 58 -7.79 2.37 5.93
CA GLN A 58 -8.60 2.11 7.12
C GLN A 58 -8.11 2.92 8.31
N THR A 59 -6.79 3.01 8.48
CA THR A 59 -6.18 3.76 9.60
C THR A 59 -6.45 5.26 9.49
N LEU A 60 -6.30 5.84 8.29
CA LEU A 60 -6.59 7.25 8.04
C LEU A 60 -8.09 7.56 8.19
N THR A 61 -8.95 6.70 7.65
CA THR A 61 -10.40 6.84 7.75
C THR A 61 -10.87 6.81 9.19
N ALA A 62 -10.31 5.92 10.03
CA ALA A 62 -10.60 5.88 11.46
C ALA A 62 -10.26 7.19 12.21
N HIS A 63 -9.36 8.00 11.65
CA HIS A 63 -8.97 9.32 12.19
C HIS A 63 -9.55 10.48 11.38
N GLY A 64 -10.54 10.22 10.51
CA GLY A 64 -11.22 11.23 9.70
C GLY A 64 -10.34 11.92 8.67
N GLN A 65 -9.20 11.32 8.29
CA GLN A 65 -8.29 11.90 7.30
C GLN A 65 -8.55 11.30 5.90
N PRO A 66 -8.58 12.14 4.84
CA PRO A 66 -8.75 11.68 3.47
C PRO A 66 -7.49 11.01 2.93
N LEU A 67 -7.69 10.10 1.97
CA LEU A 67 -6.62 9.45 1.21
C LEU A 67 -6.83 9.67 -0.29
N ALA A 68 -5.84 10.23 -0.98
CA ALA A 68 -5.76 10.20 -2.43
C ALA A 68 -4.94 8.99 -2.86
N SER A 69 -5.44 8.16 -3.78
CA SER A 69 -4.74 6.96 -4.24
C SER A 69 -4.49 7.01 -5.74
N ILE A 70 -3.25 6.71 -6.15
CA ILE A 70 -2.84 6.60 -7.54
C ILE A 70 -2.24 5.20 -7.75
N PHE A 71 -2.75 4.51 -8.76
CA PHE A 71 -2.30 3.17 -9.16
C PHE A 71 -1.67 3.24 -10.55
N CYS A 72 -0.46 2.68 -10.70
CA CYS A 72 0.25 2.53 -11.95
C CYS A 72 0.28 1.07 -12.41
N GLU A 73 -0.25 0.79 -13.60
CA GLU A 73 -0.24 -0.58 -14.15
C GLU A 73 1.18 -1.15 -14.33
N LYS A 74 2.20 -0.29 -14.43
CA LYS A 74 3.60 -0.68 -14.43
C LYS A 74 4.18 -0.56 -13.02
N GLY A 75 4.86 -1.61 -12.56
CA GLY A 75 5.68 -1.57 -11.36
C GLY A 75 7.09 -1.01 -11.64
N GLY A 76 7.92 -1.03 -10.60
CA GLY A 76 9.33 -0.61 -10.69
C GLY A 76 9.55 0.88 -10.45
N TYR A 77 10.82 1.27 -10.45
CA TYR A 77 11.23 2.66 -10.19
C TYR A 77 10.82 3.58 -11.34
N GLU A 78 10.77 3.06 -12.55
CA GLU A 78 10.38 3.76 -13.77
C GLU A 78 8.95 4.30 -13.68
N ALA A 79 8.04 3.53 -13.07
CA ALA A 79 6.66 3.96 -12.86
C ALA A 79 6.57 5.17 -11.92
N GLY A 80 7.40 5.19 -10.87
CA GLY A 80 7.50 6.34 -9.97
C GLY A 80 8.04 7.59 -10.68
N TRP A 81 9.02 7.43 -11.58
CA TRP A 81 9.55 8.54 -12.38
C TRP A 81 8.51 9.12 -13.34
N MET A 82 7.71 8.27 -14.00
CA MET A 82 6.65 8.70 -14.91
C MET A 82 5.55 9.52 -14.20
N LEU A 83 5.29 9.26 -12.92
CA LEU A 83 4.30 10.03 -12.14
C LEU A 83 4.76 11.44 -11.74
N LEU A 84 6.07 11.69 -11.73
CA LEU A 84 6.65 12.97 -11.34
C LEU A 84 6.81 13.93 -12.52
N LEU A 85 6.59 13.46 -13.75
CA LEU A 85 6.69 14.27 -14.96
C LEU A 85 5.28 14.56 -15.49
N PRO A 86 4.89 15.84 -15.66
CA PRO A 86 3.61 16.23 -16.24
C PRO A 86 3.51 15.88 -17.74
#